data_AF-A0A6H1ZB34-F1
#
_entry.id   AF-A0A6H1ZB34-F1
#
_cell.length_a   1.000
_cell.length_b   1.000
_cell.length_c   1.000
_cell.angle_alpha   90.00
_cell.angle_beta   90.00
_cell.angle_gamma   90.00
#
_symmetry.space_group_name_H-M   'P 1'
#
loop_
_entity.id
_entity.type
_entity.pdbx_description
1 polymer ?
#
loop_
_entity_poly.entity_id
_entity_poly.type
_entity_poly.pdbx_seq_one_letter_code
_entity_poly.pdbx_strand_id
1 'polypeptide(L)' 'MSEIPARYHAIERVSPKGPGQKFIGTCWQCAETNLTLADAKKPCVNISGLTETESLLMAITGPGRDHDAE' A
#
# COMPACT_ATOMS: atom_id res chain seq x y z
N MET A 1 0.81 20.59 5.99
CA MET A 1 1.27 19.84 4.80
C MET A 1 0.59 18.48 4.87
N SER A 2 -0.55 18.33 4.21
CA SER A 2 -1.27 17.06 4.17
C SER A 2 -0.81 16.30 2.94
N GLU A 3 0.16 15.42 3.12
CA GLU A 3 0.56 14.47 2.08
C GLU A 3 -0.56 13.42 1.95
N ILE A 4 -1.16 13.32 0.77
CA ILE A 4 -2.26 12.41 0.46
C ILE A 4 -1.77 10.95 0.67
N PRO A 5 -2.54 10.06 1.31
CA PRO A 5 -2.17 8.66 1.49
C PRO A 5 -1.77 8.02 0.15
N ALA A 6 -0.63 7.35 0.13
CA ALA A 6 -0.20 6.63 -1.05
C ALA A 6 -1.23 5.54 -1.39
N ARG A 7 -1.90 5.67 -2.55
CA ARG A 7 -2.77 4.64 -3.14
C ARG A 7 -2.06 3.32 -3.42
N TYR A 8 -0.72 3.32 -3.37
CA TYR A 8 0.13 2.23 -3.76
C TYR A 8 1.00 1.73 -2.61
N HIS A 9 1.48 0.49 -2.69
CA HIS A 9 2.22 -0.14 -1.60
C HIS A 9 3.50 0.62 -1.23
N ALA A 10 3.62 1.00 0.05
CA ALA A 10 4.87 1.44 0.65
C ALA A 10 5.72 0.21 1.07
N ILE A 11 6.58 -0.26 0.16
CA ILE A 11 7.34 -1.52 0.33
C ILE A 11 8.65 -1.30 1.10
N GLU A 12 8.82 -1.99 2.24
CA GLU A 12 10.11 -2.20 2.87
C GLU A 12 11.00 -3.06 2.00
N ARG A 13 12.19 -2.56 1.72
CA ARG A 13 13.13 -3.25 0.86
C ARG A 13 13.90 -4.30 1.64
N VAL A 14 13.74 -5.58 1.29
CA VAL A 14 14.70 -6.62 1.67
C VAL A 14 15.67 -6.80 0.51
N SER A 15 16.95 -6.48 0.73
CA SER A 15 17.96 -6.59 -0.32
C SER A 15 18.02 -8.02 -0.89
N PRO A 16 17.96 -8.22 -2.22
CA PRO A 16 18.03 -9.54 -2.83
C PRO A 16 19.40 -10.17 -2.52
N LYS A 17 19.40 -11.37 -1.93
CA LYS A 17 20.62 -12.07 -1.51
C LYS A 17 21.20 -12.93 -2.64
N GLY A 18 21.94 -12.32 -3.56
CA GLY A 18 22.76 -13.02 -4.56
C GLY A 18 22.28 -12.93 -6.01
N PRO A 19 23.05 -13.48 -6.97
CA PRO A 19 22.74 -13.39 -8.40
C PRO A 19 21.44 -14.12 -8.75
N GLY A 20 20.53 -13.45 -9.46
CA GLY A 20 19.25 -14.03 -9.93
C GLY A 20 18.08 -13.97 -8.93
N GLN A 21 18.31 -13.47 -7.71
CA GLN A 21 17.24 -13.27 -6.73
C GLN A 21 16.37 -12.07 -7.10
N LYS A 22 15.05 -12.30 -7.15
CA LYS A 22 14.08 -11.22 -7.39
C LYS A 22 13.96 -10.36 -6.14
N PHE A 23 13.92 -9.05 -6.33
CA PHE A 23 13.65 -8.13 -5.25
C PHE A 23 12.27 -8.43 -4.65
N ILE A 24 12.23 -8.59 -3.33
CA ILE A 24 11.02 -8.83 -2.55
C ILE A 24 11.02 -7.91 -1.31
N GLY A 25 9.84 -7.53 -0.87
CA GLY A 25 9.65 -6.68 0.28
C GLY A 25 8.30 -6.88 0.95
N THR A 26 8.07 -6.13 2.02
CA THR A 26 6.84 -6.15 2.81
C THR A 26 6.23 -4.76 2.81
N CYS A 27 4.94 -4.62 2.53
CA CYS A 27 4.27 -3.33 2.61
C CYS A 27 4.10 -2.90 4.08
N TRP A 28 4.54 -1.70 4.44
CA TRP A 28 4.38 -1.14 5.80
C TRP A 28 2.94 -0.78 6.14
N GLN A 29 2.09 -0.66 5.12
CA GLN A 29 0.68 -0.28 5.28
C GLN A 29 -0.17 -1.54 5.44
N CYS A 30 -0.24 -2.39 4.42
CA CYS A 30 -1.12 -3.57 4.45
C CYS A 30 -0.47 -4.85 5.00
N ALA A 31 0.81 -4.80 5.39
CA ALA A 31 1.60 -5.96 5.84
C ALA A 31 1.75 -7.10 4.80
N GLU A 32 1.37 -6.87 3.54
CA GLU A 32 1.52 -7.86 2.48
C GLU A 32 3.00 -8.12 2.19
N THR A 33 3.38 -9.40 2.15
CA THR A 33 4.76 -9.86 2.00
C THR A 33 5.01 -10.37 0.58
N ASN A 34 6.27 -10.63 0.24
CA ASN A 34 6.69 -11.11 -1.09
C ASN A 34 6.34 -10.15 -2.24
N LEU A 35 6.18 -8.86 -1.94
CA LEU A 35 5.91 -7.84 -2.96
C LEU A 35 7.19 -7.50 -3.71
N THR A 36 7.13 -7.57 -5.02
CA THR A 36 8.21 -7.12 -5.90
C THR A 36 8.20 -5.61 -6.09
N LEU A 37 9.25 -5.08 -6.71
CA LEU A 37 9.34 -3.65 -7.05
C LEU A 37 8.26 -3.24 -8.07
N ALA A 38 7.78 -4.17 -8.90
CA ALA A 38 6.67 -3.92 -9.81
C ALA A 38 5.33 -3.80 -9.06
N ASP A 39 5.21 -4.47 -7.90
CA ASP A 39 4.01 -4.43 -7.08
C ASP A 39 3.88 -3.10 -6.30
N ALA A 40 4.95 -2.30 -6.21
CA ALA A 40 4.90 -0.96 -5.63
C ALA A 40 3.92 -0.01 -6.34
N LYS A 41 3.45 -0.36 -7.54
CA LYS A 41 2.44 0.39 -8.32
C LYS A 41 1.05 -0.22 -8.26
N LYS A 42 0.87 -1.36 -7.56
CA LYS A 42 -0.45 -1.95 -7.35
C LYS A 42 -1.20 -1.20 -6.26
N PRO A 43 -2.54 -1.13 -6.36
CA PRO A 43 -3.37 -0.49 -5.34
C PRO A 43 -3.23 -1.23 -4.01
N CYS A 44 -2.88 -0.48 -2.96
CA CYS A 44 -2.79 -0.99 -1.60
C CYS A 44 -4.16 -0.91 -0.92
N VAL A 45 -4.57 -1.97 -0.24
CA VAL A 45 -5.84 -2.01 0.51
C VAL A 45 -5.83 -1.12 1.76
N ASN A 46 -4.64 -0.77 2.26
CA ASN A 46 -4.49 0.11 3.42
C ASN A 46 -4.02 1.50 2.99
N ILE A 47 -4.97 2.42 2.90
CA ILE A 47 -4.78 3.84 2.55
C ILE A 47 -4.25 4.55 3.80
N SER A 48 -2.92 4.65 3.96
CA SER A 48 -2.34 5.16 5.22
C SER A 48 -2.19 6.67 5.27
N GLY A 49 -2.83 7.28 6.26
CA GLY A 49 -2.92 8.74 6.48
C GLY A 49 -4.15 9.14 7.29
N LEU A 50 -4.97 8.15 7.66
CA LEU A 50 -6.21 8.30 8.40
C LEU A 50 -5.93 8.31 9.91
N THR A 51 -6.50 9.29 10.60
CA THR A 51 -6.70 9.26 12.05
C THR A 51 -7.47 8.00 12.47
N GLU A 52 -7.48 7.66 13.76
CA GLU A 52 -8.23 6.50 14.27
C GLU A 52 -9.70 6.53 13.85
N THR A 53 -10.32 7.71 13.91
CA THR A 53 -11.71 7.95 13.45
C THR A 53 -11.87 7.70 11.95
N GLU A 54 -10.95 8.20 11.13
CA GLU A 54 -10.98 8.01 9.68
C GLU A 54 -10.71 6.56 9.28
N SER A 55 -9.88 5.85 10.05
CA SER A 55 -9.63 4.41 9.88
C SER A 55 -10.88 3.59 10.22
N LEU A 56 -11.58 3.96 11.30
CA LEU A 56 -12.86 3.34 11.68
C LEU A 56 -13.94 3.60 10.61
N LEU A 57 -14.03 4.83 10.11
CA LEU A 57 -14.94 5.18 9.01
C LEU A 57 -14.64 4.34 7.77
N MET A 58 -13.38 4.23 7.35
CA MET A 58 -12.98 3.43 6.19
C MET A 58 -13.29 1.92 6.38
N ALA A 59 -13.12 1.38 7.59
CA ALA A 59 -13.46 -0.01 7.88
C ALA A 59 -14.96 -0.29 7.77
N ILE A 60 -15.80 0.69 8.12
CA ILE A 60 -17.27 0.60 8.04
C ILE A 60 -17.76 0.84 6.61
N THR A 61 -17.20 1.83 5.90
CA THR A 61 -17.67 2.24 4.56
C THR A 61 -17.02 1.47 3.41
N GLY A 62 -15.91 0.77 3.67
CA GLY A 62 -15.08 0.13 2.65
C GLY A 62 -14.20 1.13 1.87
N PRO A 63 -13.19 0.63 1.13
CA PRO A 63 -12.40 1.47 0.24
C PRO A 63 -13.33 1.99 -0.86
N GLY A 64 -13.53 3.31 -0.88
CA GLY A 64 -14.31 3.97 -1.93
C GLY A 64 -13.77 3.54 -3.29
N ARG A 65 -14.64 3.01 -4.15
CA ARG A 65 -14.32 2.72 -5.54
C ARG A 65 -14.28 4.05 -6.26
N ASP A 66 -13.15 4.72 -6.28
CA ASP A 66 -12.90 5.80 -7.22
C ASP A 66 -12.52 5.19 -8.58
N HIS A 67 -13.53 4.63 -9.23
CA HIS A 67 -13.66 4.64 -10.68
C HIS A 67 -14.99 5.30 -11.02
N ASP A 68 -14.93 6.18 -12.02
CA ASP A 68 -16.03 6.77 -12.80
C ASP A 68 -16.65 8.04 -12.17
N ALA A 69 -16.23 9.24 -12.61
CA ALA A 69 -16.66 9.92 -13.83
C ALA A 69 -18.09 10.49 -13.72
N GLU A 70 -18.21 11.74 -13.28
CA GLU A 70 -18.82 12.91 -13.96
C GLU A 70 -18.79 14.15 -13.05
#